data_AF-A0A7S7SLN1-F1
#
_entry.id   AF-A0A7S7SLN1-F1
#
_cell.length_a   1.000
_cell.length_b   1.000
_cell.length_c   1.000
_cell.angle_alpha   90.00
_cell.angle_beta   90.00
_cell.angle_gamma   90.00
#
_symmetry.space_group_name_H-M   'P 1'
#
loop_
_entity.id
_entity.type
_entity.pdbx_description
1 polymer ?
#
loop_
_entity_poly.entity_id
_entity_poly.type
_entity_poly.pdbx_seq_one_letter_code
_entity_poly.pdbx_strand_id
1 'polypeptide(L)'
;MELATRTQYALSPGADEALYVATDLGWWKTDCAATFSRDVQINDTAYRRLDPEYFAWLRGKLTLAKEAADKGRIDRTAFDELRARFQEIEAWALEHFGAQALLVAIRTHEPRTYCPPQAESETRRLVPPPRDDERINRAIRLVDGIREKALSVGWSLELLYRHEGFHKRPFAGQYGLVCYIAAGARLGEVARQWIEIIGPPPTEVRTRFYNPDVDQPWIVRVDPTKK
;
A
#
# COMPACT_ATOMS: atom_id res chain seq x y z
N MET A 1 14.74 -15.15 42.27
CA MET A 1 13.60 -14.39 41.72
C MET A 1 14.14 -13.54 40.60
N GLU A 2 13.98 -14.04 39.37
CA GLU A 2 14.55 -13.52 38.14
C GLU A 2 13.96 -12.15 37.76
N LEU A 3 14.86 -11.23 37.43
CA LEU A 3 14.57 -10.01 36.70
C LEU A 3 14.51 -10.41 35.21
N ALA A 4 13.31 -10.37 34.63
CA ALA A 4 13.13 -10.58 33.19
C ALA A 4 13.66 -9.35 32.43
N THR A 5 14.89 -9.48 31.95
CA THR A 5 15.56 -8.58 31.03
C THR A 5 14.71 -8.41 29.78
N ARG A 6 14.30 -7.16 29.52
CA ARG A 6 13.62 -6.75 28.30
C ARG A 6 14.64 -6.80 27.15
N THR A 7 14.64 -7.90 26.40
CA THR A 7 15.40 -7.99 25.14
C THR A 7 14.80 -7.02 24.14
N GLN A 8 15.37 -5.82 24.05
CA GLN A 8 15.28 -5.01 22.84
C GLN A 8 15.98 -5.80 21.74
N TYR A 9 15.21 -6.34 20.79
CA TYR A 9 15.75 -6.70 19.49
C TYR A 9 16.20 -5.39 18.83
N ALA A 10 17.49 -5.09 18.93
CA ALA A 10 18.14 -4.21 17.99
C ALA A 10 17.93 -4.84 16.61
N LEU A 11 17.04 -4.25 15.80
CA LEU A 11 16.98 -4.55 14.38
C LEU A 11 18.37 -4.23 13.83
N SER A 12 19.09 -5.26 13.37
CA SER A 12 20.36 -5.08 12.69
C SER A 12 20.17 -4.05 11.57
N PRO A 13 20.98 -2.99 11.49
CA PRO A 13 20.94 -2.09 10.35
C PRO A 13 21.27 -2.93 9.10
N GLY A 14 20.27 -3.16 8.25
CA GLY A 14 20.35 -3.98 7.03
C GLY A 14 19.34 -5.13 6.93
N ALA A 15 18.64 -5.53 7.99
CA ALA A 15 17.70 -6.65 7.91
C ALA A 15 16.35 -6.30 7.26
N ASP A 16 16.00 -5.01 7.20
CA ASP A 16 14.74 -4.51 6.64
C ASP A 16 14.98 -3.54 5.45
N GLU A 17 16.22 -3.50 4.93
CA GLU A 17 16.55 -2.75 3.72
C GLU A 17 16.03 -3.50 2.48
N ALA A 18 15.25 -2.81 1.64
CA ALA A 18 14.76 -3.35 0.39
C ALA A 18 14.88 -2.34 -0.76
N LEU A 19 15.25 -2.87 -1.93
CA LEU A 19 15.22 -2.14 -3.19
C LEU A 19 13.90 -2.39 -3.90
N TYR A 20 13.21 -1.31 -4.31
CA TYR A 20 12.03 -1.36 -5.14
C TYR A 20 12.38 -0.90 -6.55
N VAL A 21 12.09 -1.72 -7.54
CA VAL A 21 12.51 -1.51 -8.93
C VAL A 21 11.30 -1.53 -9.87
N ALA A 22 11.24 -0.57 -10.78
CA ALA A 22 10.26 -0.50 -11.84
C ALA A 22 10.76 -1.14 -13.13
N THR A 23 9.84 -1.40 -14.07
CA THR A 23 10.19 -2.05 -15.35
C THR A 23 11.05 -1.20 -16.29
N ASP A 24 11.10 0.12 -16.06
CA ASP A 24 11.98 1.08 -16.74
C ASP A 24 13.34 1.25 -16.04
N LEU A 25 13.62 0.40 -15.04
CA LEU A 25 14.82 0.40 -14.19
C LEU A 25 14.94 1.63 -13.28
N GLY A 26 13.89 2.43 -13.12
CA GLY A 26 13.79 3.37 -12.01
C GLY A 26 13.73 2.60 -10.68
N TRP A 27 14.43 3.09 -9.66
CA TRP A 27 14.48 2.41 -8.37
C TRP A 27 14.47 3.39 -7.18
N TRP A 28 14.05 2.89 -6.03
CA TRP A 28 14.18 3.56 -4.74
C TRP A 28 14.44 2.53 -3.64
N LYS A 29 15.02 2.98 -2.53
CA LYS A 29 15.36 2.14 -1.37
C LYS A 29 14.53 2.52 -0.16
N THR A 30 14.29 1.55 0.71
CA THR A 30 13.65 1.73 2.00
C THR A 30 14.35 0.89 3.05
N ASP A 31 14.41 1.39 4.27
CA ASP A 31 14.87 0.69 5.47
C ASP A 31 13.72 0.05 6.27
N CYS A 32 12.48 0.18 5.77
CA CYS A 32 11.27 -0.32 6.42
C CYS A 32 10.43 -1.17 5.44
N ALA A 33 11.06 -2.18 4.83
CA ALA A 33 10.43 -3.05 3.82
C ALA A 33 9.15 -3.74 4.33
N ALA A 34 9.03 -4.00 5.63
CA ALA A 34 7.83 -4.55 6.25
C ALA A 34 6.58 -3.64 6.10
N THR A 35 6.77 -2.34 5.88
CA THR A 35 5.68 -1.36 5.72
C THR A 35 5.05 -1.42 4.33
N PHE A 36 5.80 -1.93 3.34
CA PHE A 36 5.41 -1.90 1.94
C PHE A 36 5.05 -3.30 1.43
N SER A 37 4.07 -3.36 0.53
CA SER A 37 3.72 -4.61 -0.15
C SER A 37 4.82 -5.01 -1.15
N ARG A 38 4.77 -6.25 -1.66
CA ARG A 38 5.70 -6.72 -2.70
C ARG A 38 5.68 -5.82 -3.94
N ASP A 39 4.49 -5.40 -4.35
CA ASP A 39 4.29 -4.44 -5.44
C ASP A 39 3.67 -3.16 -4.89
N VAL A 40 4.14 -2.02 -5.36
CA VAL A 40 3.66 -0.69 -4.97
C VAL A 40 3.62 0.22 -6.19
N GLN A 41 2.67 1.14 -6.24
CA GLN A 41 2.56 2.13 -7.31
C GLN A 41 2.84 3.53 -6.76
N ILE A 42 3.76 4.25 -7.37
CA ILE A 42 4.13 5.62 -7.01
C ILE A 42 4.16 6.42 -8.30
N ASN A 43 3.38 7.51 -8.38
CA ASN A 43 3.27 8.38 -9.57
C ASN A 43 3.01 7.58 -10.87
N ASP A 44 2.05 6.65 -10.83
CA ASP A 44 1.68 5.76 -11.95
C ASP A 44 2.75 4.79 -12.44
N THR A 45 3.90 4.74 -11.78
CA THR A 45 4.93 3.74 -12.00
C THR A 45 4.79 2.63 -10.97
N ALA A 46 4.65 1.40 -11.43
CA ALA A 46 4.72 0.22 -10.55
C ALA A 46 6.16 -0.17 -10.27
N TYR A 47 6.45 -0.32 -8.99
CA TYR A 47 7.69 -0.85 -8.47
C TYR A 47 7.41 -2.19 -7.78
N ARG A 48 8.31 -3.14 -7.95
CA ARG A 48 8.33 -4.40 -7.19
C ARG A 48 9.56 -4.44 -6.31
N ARG A 49 9.37 -4.92 -5.09
CA ARG A 49 10.46 -5.28 -4.19
C ARG A 49 11.33 -6.31 -4.88
N LEU A 50 12.60 -5.97 -5.05
CA LEU A 50 13.55 -6.81 -5.74
C LEU A 50 13.70 -8.14 -4.99
N ASP A 51 13.63 -9.22 -5.76
CA ASP A 51 13.94 -10.58 -5.33
C ASP A 51 14.74 -11.25 -6.48
N PRO A 52 15.41 -12.39 -6.22
CA PRO A 52 16.21 -13.06 -7.24
C PRO A 52 15.44 -13.39 -8.54
N GLU A 53 14.15 -13.71 -8.42
CA GLU A 53 13.30 -14.05 -9.56
C GLU A 53 13.00 -12.82 -10.43
N TYR A 54 12.66 -11.70 -9.80
CA TYR A 54 12.42 -10.44 -10.50
C TYR A 54 13.70 -9.88 -11.13
N PHE A 55 14.84 -10.03 -10.45
CA PHE A 55 16.15 -9.69 -11.00
C PHE A 55 16.42 -10.47 -12.30
N ALA A 56 16.18 -11.78 -12.31
CA ALA A 56 16.34 -12.61 -13.51
C ALA A 56 15.47 -12.13 -14.68
N TRP A 57 14.23 -11.72 -14.39
CA TRP A 57 13.33 -11.13 -15.39
C TRP A 57 13.87 -9.82 -15.97
N LEU A 58 14.31 -8.89 -15.10
CA LEU A 58 14.90 -7.60 -15.52
C LEU A 58 16.16 -7.82 -16.38
N ARG A 59 17.00 -8.79 -16.02
CA ARG A 59 18.18 -9.16 -16.81
C ARG A 59 17.79 -9.67 -18.20
N GLY A 60 16.75 -10.51 -18.28
CA GLY A 60 16.20 -10.98 -19.56
C GLY A 60 15.71 -9.83 -20.44
N LYS A 61 15.02 -8.84 -19.85
CA LYS A 61 14.58 -7.63 -20.56
C LYS A 61 15.74 -6.79 -21.07
N LEU A 62 16.80 -6.62 -20.28
CA LEU A 62 18.00 -5.91 -20.72
C LEU A 62 18.69 -6.62 -21.90
N THR A 63 18.73 -7.95 -21.91
CA THR A 63 19.24 -8.73 -23.06
C THR A 63 18.42 -8.46 -24.33
N LEU A 64 17.09 -8.44 -24.23
CA LEU A 64 16.23 -8.09 -25.37
C LEU A 64 16.43 -6.64 -25.84
N ALA A 65 16.63 -5.70 -24.91
CA ALA A 65 16.94 -4.32 -25.25
C ALA A 65 18.30 -4.21 -25.98
N LYS A 66 19.31 -4.95 -25.53
CA LYS A 66 20.61 -5.03 -26.20
C LYS A 66 20.46 -5.53 -27.64
N GLU A 67 19.74 -6.63 -27.85
CA GLU A 67 19.49 -7.13 -29.20
C GLU A 67 18.73 -6.14 -30.08
N ALA A 68 17.81 -5.36 -29.50
CA ALA A 68 17.10 -4.31 -30.21
C ALA A 68 18.04 -3.15 -30.60
N ALA A 69 18.98 -2.78 -29.73
CA ALA A 69 20.00 -1.76 -30.02
C ALA A 69 20.96 -2.24 -31.12
N ASP A 70 21.41 -3.49 -31.05
CA ASP A 70 22.27 -4.12 -32.07
C ASP A 70 21.58 -4.15 -33.44
N LYS A 71 20.25 -4.26 -33.47
CA LYS A 71 19.40 -4.19 -34.67
C LYS A 71 18.98 -2.77 -35.07
N GLY A 72 19.44 -1.74 -34.36
CA GLY A 72 19.12 -0.33 -34.61
C GLY A 72 17.66 0.07 -34.31
N ARG A 73 16.92 -0.74 -33.55
CA ARG A 73 15.51 -0.46 -33.19
C ARG A 73 15.34 0.45 -31.99
N ILE A 74 16.38 0.55 -31.16
CA ILE A 74 16.49 1.54 -30.10
C ILE A 74 17.81 2.28 -30.26
N ASP A 75 17.82 3.54 -29.84
CA ASP A 75 19.04 4.35 -29.84
C ASP A 75 20.10 3.76 -28.89
N ARG A 76 21.37 3.87 -29.28
CA ARG A 76 22.48 3.30 -28.51
C ARG A 76 22.68 4.03 -27.19
N THR A 77 22.49 5.35 -27.18
CA THR A 77 22.55 6.17 -25.96
C THR A 77 21.44 5.77 -25.00
N ALA A 78 20.22 5.59 -25.51
CA ALA A 78 19.10 5.11 -24.71
C ALA A 78 19.35 3.72 -24.10
N PHE A 79 20.02 2.81 -24.83
CA PHE A 79 20.43 1.52 -24.29
C PHE A 79 21.53 1.66 -23.21
N ASP A 80 22.52 2.52 -23.43
CA ASP A 80 23.59 2.75 -22.45
C ASP A 80 23.05 3.31 -21.13
N GLU A 81 22.04 4.18 -21.15
CA GLU A 81 21.33 4.66 -19.97
C GLU A 81 20.61 3.53 -19.20
N LEU A 82 19.90 2.65 -19.92
CA LEU A 82 19.25 1.48 -19.32
C LEU A 82 20.30 0.55 -18.68
N ARG A 83 21.43 0.33 -19.35
CA ARG A 83 22.52 -0.48 -18.81
C ARG A 83 23.10 0.14 -17.53
N ALA A 84 23.31 1.45 -17.49
CA ALA A 84 23.82 2.14 -16.31
C ALA A 84 22.89 1.95 -15.09
N ARG A 85 21.57 2.17 -15.27
CA ARG A 85 20.58 1.93 -14.21
C ARG A 85 20.58 0.47 -13.74
N PHE A 86 20.70 -0.48 -14.67
CA PHE A 86 20.77 -1.90 -14.31
C PHE A 86 22.02 -2.23 -13.49
N GLN A 87 23.17 -1.61 -13.76
CA GLN A 87 24.41 -1.87 -13.03
C GLN A 87 24.29 -1.53 -11.54
N GLU A 88 23.56 -0.45 -11.20
CA GLU A 88 23.27 -0.10 -9.81
C GLU A 88 22.39 -1.15 -9.12
N ILE A 89 21.36 -1.63 -9.82
CA ILE A 89 20.48 -2.70 -9.34
C ILE A 89 21.27 -4.01 -9.17
N GLU A 90 22.16 -4.34 -10.11
CA GLU A 90 23.01 -5.53 -10.08
C GLU A 90 24.00 -5.51 -8.93
N ALA A 91 24.65 -4.37 -8.66
CA ALA A 91 25.53 -4.20 -7.51
C ALA A 91 24.79 -4.46 -6.18
N TRP A 92 23.61 -3.86 -6.01
CA TRP A 92 22.79 -4.06 -4.81
C TRP A 92 22.34 -5.53 -4.68
N ALA A 93 21.85 -6.14 -5.78
CA ALA A 93 21.38 -7.52 -5.78
C ALA A 93 22.50 -8.52 -5.42
N LEU A 94 23.72 -8.27 -5.90
CA LEU A 94 24.89 -9.10 -5.57
C LEU A 94 25.25 -9.02 -4.09
N GLU A 95 25.19 -7.82 -3.51
CA GLU A 95 25.44 -7.59 -2.09
C GLU A 95 24.37 -8.26 -1.19
N HIS A 96 23.10 -8.20 -1.58
CA HIS A 96 21.98 -8.61 -0.73
C HIS A 96 21.58 -10.08 -0.89
N PHE A 97 21.66 -10.63 -2.11
CA PHE A 97 21.25 -12.01 -2.39
C PHE A 97 22.43 -12.96 -2.66
N GLY A 98 23.59 -12.41 -3.01
CA GLY A 98 24.76 -13.19 -3.40
C GLY A 98 24.68 -13.74 -4.83
N ALA A 99 25.85 -13.90 -5.45
CA ALA A 99 25.97 -14.33 -6.85
C ALA A 99 25.31 -15.69 -7.13
N GLN A 100 25.38 -16.64 -6.19
CA GLN A 100 24.85 -17.99 -6.41
C GLN A 100 23.32 -18.01 -6.52
N ALA A 101 22.61 -17.27 -5.63
CA ALA A 101 21.16 -17.20 -5.66
C ALA A 101 20.66 -16.56 -6.96
N LEU A 102 21.33 -15.49 -7.41
CA LEU A 102 21.04 -14.83 -8.68
C LEU A 102 21.28 -15.75 -9.89
N LEU A 103 22.40 -16.49 -9.91
CA LEU A 103 22.69 -17.43 -11.00
C LEU A 103 21.67 -18.56 -11.09
N VAL A 104 21.23 -19.10 -9.95
CA VAL A 104 20.15 -20.10 -9.92
C VAL A 104 18.88 -19.50 -10.49
N ALA A 105 18.47 -18.32 -10.00
CA ALA A 105 17.26 -17.66 -10.49
C ALA A 105 17.33 -17.39 -12.01
N ILE A 106 18.45 -16.90 -12.53
CA ILE A 106 18.64 -16.66 -13.97
C ILE A 106 18.48 -17.96 -14.78
N ARG A 107 18.99 -19.09 -14.28
CA ARG A 107 18.94 -20.37 -14.99
C ARG A 107 17.56 -21.02 -14.97
N THR A 108 16.82 -20.85 -13.89
CA THR A 108 15.50 -21.48 -13.71
C THR A 108 14.35 -20.57 -14.12
N HIS A 109 14.61 -19.29 -14.37
CA HIS A 109 13.58 -18.32 -14.72
C HIS A 109 13.00 -18.58 -16.10
N GLU A 110 11.67 -18.63 -16.18
CA GLU A 110 10.92 -18.73 -17.42
C GLU A 110 10.26 -17.38 -17.75
N PRO A 111 10.81 -16.58 -18.69
CA PRO A 111 10.32 -15.24 -18.95
C PRO A 111 8.87 -15.16 -19.45
N ARG A 112 8.35 -16.26 -20.02
CA ARG A 112 7.00 -16.33 -20.61
C ARG A 112 5.90 -16.53 -19.58
N THR A 113 6.22 -17.10 -18.43
CA THR A 113 5.28 -17.41 -17.35
C THR A 113 5.36 -16.39 -16.23
N TYR A 114 6.43 -15.59 -16.19
CA TYR A 114 6.61 -14.55 -15.19
C TYR A 114 5.72 -13.32 -15.44
N CYS A 115 4.97 -12.91 -14.40
CA CYS A 115 4.15 -11.71 -14.42
C CYS A 115 4.92 -10.53 -13.78
N PRO A 116 5.35 -9.51 -14.55
CA PRO A 116 6.05 -8.34 -13.99
C PRO A 116 5.12 -7.48 -13.12
N PRO A 117 5.66 -6.55 -12.31
CA PRO A 117 4.81 -5.52 -11.71
C PRO A 117 4.11 -4.76 -12.82
N GLN A 118 2.80 -4.88 -12.86
CA GLN A 118 1.97 -4.09 -13.74
C GLN A 118 1.51 -2.90 -12.93
N ALA A 119 1.77 -1.69 -13.43
CA ALA A 119 0.98 -0.55 -12.99
C ALA A 119 -0.48 -0.96 -13.12
N GLU A 120 -1.26 -0.72 -12.08
CA GLU A 120 -2.70 -0.78 -12.23
C GLU A 120 -3.03 0.29 -13.26
N SER A 121 -3.08 -0.09 -14.53
CA SER A 121 -3.71 0.73 -15.54
C SER A 121 -5.06 1.09 -14.97
N GLU A 122 -5.45 2.36 -15.00
CA GLU A 122 -6.80 2.78 -14.57
C GLU A 122 -7.91 1.90 -15.18
N THR A 123 -7.61 1.20 -16.29
CA THR A 123 -8.40 0.18 -16.96
C THR A 123 -8.60 -1.16 -16.24
N ARG A 124 -8.03 -1.44 -15.05
CA ARG A 124 -8.53 -2.53 -14.17
C ARG A 124 -9.67 -2.13 -13.25
N ARG A 125 -10.15 -0.87 -13.32
CA ARG A 125 -11.48 -0.48 -12.83
C ARG A 125 -12.54 -0.60 -13.93
N LEU A 126 -12.63 -1.76 -14.59
CA LEU A 126 -13.75 -2.07 -15.51
C LEU A 126 -14.95 -2.72 -14.79
N VAL A 127 -14.89 -2.88 -13.47
CA VAL A 127 -16.10 -2.62 -12.69
C VAL A 127 -16.02 -1.13 -12.41
N PRO A 128 -16.87 -0.27 -13.02
CA PRO A 128 -17.05 1.05 -12.44
C PRO A 128 -17.33 0.80 -10.95
N PRO A 129 -16.64 1.47 -10.00
CA PRO A 129 -17.10 1.40 -8.62
C PRO A 129 -18.61 1.61 -8.67
N PRO A 130 -19.43 0.80 -7.96
CA PRO A 130 -20.88 1.00 -7.96
C PRO A 130 -21.09 2.48 -7.85
N ARG A 131 -21.71 3.09 -8.90
CA ARG A 131 -21.67 4.55 -9.17
C ARG A 131 -21.60 5.25 -7.83
N ASP A 132 -20.65 6.14 -7.53
CA ASP A 132 -20.34 6.55 -6.14
C ASP A 132 -21.59 6.71 -5.24
N ASP A 133 -22.70 7.18 -5.80
CA ASP A 133 -24.10 7.04 -5.36
C ASP A 133 -24.53 5.70 -4.75
N GLU A 134 -24.45 4.54 -5.41
CA GLU A 134 -24.86 3.23 -4.90
C GLU A 134 -24.03 2.77 -3.69
N ARG A 135 -22.71 2.99 -3.70
CA ARG A 135 -21.86 2.73 -2.52
C ARG A 135 -22.30 3.61 -1.36
N ILE A 136 -22.46 4.92 -1.61
CA ILE A 136 -22.87 5.89 -0.59
C ILE A 136 -24.29 5.61 -0.11
N ASN A 137 -25.23 5.29 -0.98
CA ASN A 137 -26.60 4.91 -0.65
C ASN A 137 -26.64 3.63 0.20
N ARG A 138 -25.77 2.66 -0.07
CA ARG A 138 -25.62 1.48 0.79
C ARG A 138 -25.08 1.88 2.16
N ALA A 139 -24.04 2.73 2.21
CA ALA A 139 -23.48 3.22 3.45
C ALA A 139 -24.52 3.99 4.28
N ILE A 140 -25.32 4.85 3.64
CA ILE A 140 -26.44 5.57 4.23
C ILE A 140 -27.43 4.58 4.87
N ARG A 141 -27.85 3.54 4.14
CA ARG A 141 -28.77 2.51 4.71
C ARG A 141 -28.19 1.79 5.93
N LEU A 142 -26.88 1.52 5.94
CA LEU A 142 -26.22 0.91 7.10
C LEU A 142 -26.17 1.87 8.29
N VAL A 143 -25.88 3.15 8.03
CA VAL A 143 -25.86 4.19 9.06
C VAL A 143 -27.26 4.48 9.59
N ASP A 144 -28.29 4.48 8.73
CA ASP A 144 -29.69 4.59 9.13
C ASP A 144 -30.08 3.48 10.11
N GLY A 145 -29.62 2.25 9.87
CA GLY A 145 -29.85 1.10 10.75
C GLY A 145 -29.25 1.26 12.16
N ILE A 146 -28.23 2.10 12.34
CA ILE A 146 -27.63 2.38 13.65
C ILE A 146 -27.92 3.79 14.17
N ARG A 147 -28.64 4.63 13.41
CA ARG A 147 -28.79 6.07 13.66
C ARG A 147 -29.34 6.36 15.04
N GLU A 148 -30.48 5.78 15.39
CA GLU A 148 -31.15 6.03 16.67
C GLU A 148 -30.25 5.65 17.86
N LYS A 149 -29.57 4.50 17.74
CA LYS A 149 -28.62 4.02 18.74
C LYS A 149 -27.40 4.94 18.85
N ALA A 150 -26.85 5.38 17.73
CA ALA A 150 -25.68 6.26 17.71
C ALA A 150 -26.01 7.63 18.32
N LEU A 151 -27.18 8.21 17.99
CA LEU A 151 -27.64 9.47 18.58
C LEU A 151 -27.85 9.35 20.09
N SER A 152 -28.41 8.22 20.58
CA SER A 152 -28.65 8.04 22.02
C SER A 152 -27.38 7.94 22.85
N VAL A 153 -26.26 7.51 22.24
CA VAL A 153 -24.94 7.46 22.89
C VAL A 153 -24.05 8.67 22.59
N GLY A 154 -24.57 9.70 21.91
CA GLY A 154 -23.91 11.01 21.77
C GLY A 154 -23.19 11.26 20.45
N TRP A 155 -23.53 10.56 19.37
CA TRP A 155 -23.05 10.91 18.02
C TRP A 155 -23.90 12.03 17.41
N SER A 156 -23.29 12.84 16.55
CA SER A 156 -24.00 13.85 15.75
C SER A 156 -24.34 13.31 14.35
N LEU A 157 -25.42 13.83 13.74
CA LEU A 157 -25.76 13.50 12.36
C LEU A 157 -24.64 13.90 11.38
N GLU A 158 -23.91 14.95 11.70
CA GLU A 158 -22.76 15.41 10.93
C GLU A 158 -21.64 14.36 10.86
N LEU A 159 -21.25 13.80 12.01
CA LEU A 159 -20.26 12.72 12.09
C LEU A 159 -20.73 11.41 11.48
N LEU A 160 -22.05 11.19 11.38
CA LEU A 160 -22.60 10.00 10.75
C LEU A 160 -22.69 10.14 9.22
N TYR A 161 -23.20 11.27 8.72
CA TYR A 161 -23.66 11.40 7.34
C TYR A 161 -22.86 12.37 6.47
N ARG A 162 -21.95 13.20 6.99
CA ARG A 162 -21.25 14.18 6.15
C ARG A 162 -20.46 13.49 5.03
N HIS A 163 -20.77 13.85 3.78
CA HIS A 163 -20.09 13.37 2.58
C HIS A 163 -20.10 14.46 1.50
N GLU A 164 -19.40 15.57 1.74
CA GLU A 164 -19.26 16.60 0.70
C GLU A 164 -18.17 16.19 -0.30
N GLY A 165 -18.59 15.82 -1.51
CA GLY A 165 -17.73 15.52 -2.65
C GLY A 165 -16.81 14.31 -2.41
N PHE A 166 -17.06 13.21 -3.12
CA PHE A 166 -16.11 12.09 -3.21
C PHE A 166 -14.88 12.46 -4.07
N HIS A 167 -14.31 13.63 -3.85
CA HIS A 167 -13.02 14.01 -4.38
C HIS A 167 -12.04 13.69 -3.28
N LYS A 168 -11.14 12.73 -3.56
CA LYS A 168 -9.97 12.41 -2.75
C LYS A 168 -9.14 13.68 -2.56
N ARG A 169 -9.52 14.53 -1.61
CA ARG A 169 -8.74 15.66 -1.13
C ARG A 169 -8.06 15.17 0.14
N PRO A 170 -6.77 14.80 0.09
CA PRO A 170 -6.12 14.08 1.18
C PRO A 170 -5.96 14.88 2.50
N PHE A 171 -6.37 16.16 2.57
CA PHE A 171 -6.05 17.01 3.73
C PHE A 171 -7.16 17.96 4.23
N ALA A 172 -8.41 17.91 3.73
CA ALA A 172 -9.38 18.99 4.05
C ALA A 172 -10.84 18.60 4.27
N GLY A 173 -11.24 17.33 4.12
CA GLY A 173 -12.64 16.94 4.36
C GLY A 173 -12.88 16.49 5.79
N GLN A 174 -13.79 17.16 6.51
CA GLN A 174 -14.44 16.52 7.66
C GLN A 174 -15.38 15.45 7.07
N TYR A 175 -15.03 14.17 7.17
CA TYR A 175 -15.84 13.08 6.62
C TYR A 175 -16.63 12.37 7.72
N GLY A 176 -17.91 12.08 7.45
CA GLY A 176 -18.74 11.26 8.33
C GLY A 176 -18.51 9.77 8.10
N LEU A 177 -19.02 8.94 9.02
CA LEU A 177 -18.93 7.48 9.03
C LEU A 177 -19.27 6.86 7.66
N VAL A 178 -20.28 7.39 6.96
CA VAL A 178 -20.67 6.93 5.60
C VAL A 178 -19.51 6.86 4.60
N CYS A 179 -18.49 7.71 4.73
CA CYS A 179 -17.33 7.75 3.83
C CYS A 179 -16.32 6.64 4.10
N TYR A 180 -16.35 6.02 5.28
CA TYR A 180 -15.39 5.00 5.72
C TYR A 180 -15.91 3.56 5.55
N ILE A 181 -17.17 3.38 5.13
CA ILE A 181 -17.78 2.06 4.91
C ILE A 181 -17.44 1.58 3.50
N ALA A 182 -16.49 0.66 3.39
CA ALA A 182 -16.13 0.03 2.13
C ALA A 182 -17.26 -0.88 1.58
N ALA A 183 -17.18 -1.21 0.28
CA ALA A 183 -18.08 -2.18 -0.33
C ALA A 183 -17.95 -3.54 0.37
N GLY A 184 -19.07 -4.13 0.77
CA GLY A 184 -19.11 -5.40 1.52
C GLY A 184 -18.81 -5.31 3.01
N ALA A 185 -18.38 -4.15 3.53
CA ALA A 185 -18.22 -3.94 4.97
C ALA A 185 -19.57 -3.87 5.69
N ARG A 186 -19.56 -4.18 7.00
CA ARG A 186 -20.71 -4.09 7.91
C ARG A 186 -20.34 -3.31 9.17
N LEU A 187 -21.34 -2.69 9.80
CA LEU A 187 -21.17 -2.02 11.08
C LEU A 187 -21.36 -3.03 12.21
N GLY A 188 -20.47 -2.96 13.21
CA GLY A 188 -20.51 -3.81 14.39
C GLY A 188 -21.03 -3.06 15.61
N GLU A 189 -20.26 -3.09 16.70
CA GLU A 189 -20.61 -2.39 17.93
C GLU A 189 -20.72 -0.86 17.73
N VAL A 190 -21.70 -0.26 18.41
CA VAL A 190 -21.93 1.19 18.45
C VAL A 190 -21.82 1.62 19.89
N ALA A 191 -20.69 2.27 20.22
CA ALA A 191 -20.39 2.82 21.52
C ALA A 191 -20.37 4.35 21.45
N ARG A 192 -20.37 5.02 22.61
CA ARG A 192 -20.25 6.48 22.70
C ARG A 192 -18.97 7.00 22.06
N GLN A 193 -17.86 6.28 22.28
CA GLN A 193 -16.53 6.70 21.84
C GLN A 193 -16.14 6.20 20.45
N TRP A 194 -16.78 5.14 19.94
CA TRP A 194 -16.42 4.55 18.65
C TRP A 194 -17.54 3.70 18.04
N ILE A 195 -17.49 3.53 16.71
CA ILE A 195 -18.33 2.60 15.95
C ILE A 195 -17.43 1.62 15.21
N GLU A 196 -17.72 0.32 15.31
CA GLU A 196 -16.97 -0.74 14.62
C GLU A 196 -17.29 -0.76 13.13
N ILE A 197 -16.26 -0.83 12.31
CA ILE A 197 -16.37 -1.15 10.88
C ILE A 197 -15.65 -2.48 10.67
N ILE A 198 -16.41 -3.47 10.25
CA ILE A 198 -15.91 -4.82 9.98
C ILE A 198 -15.79 -4.96 8.47
N GLY A 199 -14.57 -5.19 8.00
CA GLY A 199 -14.25 -5.39 6.60
C GLY A 199 -14.96 -6.60 5.99
N PRO A 200 -14.98 -6.73 4.66
CA PRO A 200 -15.62 -7.86 4.01
C PRO A 200 -14.90 -9.20 4.33
N PRO A 201 -15.62 -10.33 4.28
CA PRO A 201 -15.01 -11.65 4.30
C PRO A 201 -14.00 -11.85 3.14
N PRO A 202 -12.99 -12.74 3.29
CA PRO A 202 -12.78 -13.67 4.41
C PRO A 202 -11.98 -13.08 5.58
N THR A 203 -11.32 -11.93 5.39
CA THR A 203 -10.38 -11.39 6.38
C THR A 203 -11.07 -10.67 7.53
N GLU A 204 -12.24 -10.06 7.28
CA GLU A 204 -13.06 -9.37 8.30
C GLU A 204 -12.27 -8.43 9.23
N VAL A 205 -11.35 -7.64 8.67
CA VAL A 205 -10.53 -6.70 9.44
C VAL A 205 -11.42 -5.73 10.22
N ARG A 206 -11.22 -5.63 11.53
CA ARG A 206 -12.01 -4.78 12.43
C ARG A 206 -11.31 -3.46 12.66
N THR A 207 -12.00 -2.37 12.35
CA THR A 207 -11.52 -1.00 12.57
C THR A 207 -12.54 -0.22 13.38
N ARG A 208 -12.11 0.89 13.99
CA ARG A 208 -12.96 1.75 14.82
C ARG A 208 -12.97 3.16 14.25
N PHE A 209 -14.16 3.68 14.00
CA PHE A 209 -14.38 5.10 13.73
C PHE A 209 -14.60 5.79 15.07
N TYR A 210 -13.72 6.71 15.46
CA TYR A 210 -13.75 7.35 16.78
C TYR A 210 -14.60 8.61 16.79
N ASN A 211 -15.34 8.82 17.87
CA ASN A 211 -16.08 10.06 18.12
C ASN A 211 -15.11 11.12 18.70
N PRO A 212 -14.84 12.23 17.98
CA PRO A 212 -13.96 13.29 18.48
C PRO A 212 -14.64 14.21 19.51
N ASP A 213 -15.97 14.20 19.58
CA ASP A 213 -16.78 15.11 20.41
C ASP A 213 -16.92 14.60 21.86
N VAL A 214 -16.36 13.43 22.17
CA VAL A 214 -16.42 12.83 23.50
C VAL A 214 -15.02 12.54 24.01
N ASP A 215 -14.87 12.60 25.34
CA ASP A 215 -13.61 12.27 25.98
C ASP A 215 -13.20 10.83 25.69
N GLN A 216 -11.96 10.68 25.24
CA GLN A 216 -11.34 9.39 25.05
C GLN A 216 -10.40 9.14 26.24
N PRO A 217 -10.80 8.31 27.22
CA PRO A 217 -10.03 8.14 28.46
C PRO A 217 -8.63 7.54 28.23
N TRP A 218 -8.33 7.07 27.03
CA TRP A 218 -7.02 6.56 26.61
C TRP A 218 -6.16 7.57 25.81
N ILE A 219 -6.67 8.78 25.52
CA ILE A 219 -5.90 9.83 24.82
C ILE A 219 -5.54 10.95 25.80
N VAL A 220 -4.25 11.13 26.06
CA VAL A 220 -3.74 12.34 26.70
C VAL A 220 -3.63 13.42 25.63
N ARG A 221 -4.61 14.35 25.58
CA ARG A 221 -4.50 15.56 24.76
C ARG A 221 -3.44 16.46 25.40
N VAL A 222 -2.31 16.64 24.75
CA VAL A 222 -1.27 17.58 25.21
C VAL A 222 -1.72 18.99 24.81
N ASP A 223 -1.97 19.85 25.79
CA ASP A 223 -2.30 21.25 25.55
C ASP A 223 -1.10 21.97 24.91
N PRO A 224 -1.23 22.53 23.69
CA PRO A 224 -0.12 23.21 23.02
C PRO A 224 0.30 24.53 23.69
N THR A 225 -0.45 25.00 24.70
CA THR A 225 -0.22 26.24 25.44
C THR A 225 0.56 26.07 26.74
N LYS A 226 0.92 24.84 27.14
CA LYS A 226 1.84 24.61 28.26
C LYS A 226 3.21 24.18 27.72
N LYS A 227 4.07 25.17 27.46
CA LYS A 227 5.53 25.01 27.49
C LYS A 227 6.05 25.40 28.87
#